data_AF-A0A7S3C0X8-F1
#
_entry.id   AF-A0A7S3C0X8-F1
#
_cell.length_a   1.000
_cell.length_b   1.000
_cell.length_c   1.000
_cell.angle_alpha   90.00
_cell.angle_beta   90.00
_cell.angle_gamma   90.00
#
_symmetry.space_group_name_H-M   'P 1'
#
loop_
_entity.id
_entity.type
_entity.pdbx_description
1 polymer ?
#
loop_
_entity_poly.entity_id
_entity_poly.type
_entity_poly.pdbx_seq_one_letter_code
_entity_poly.pdbx_strand_id
1 'polypeptide(L)'
;MNCSRDFVECEAEHCTEMSWENYPMNFDNIGKAMQTLFEMSTTEGWTAVMYQGVDAVDVDKGPIEYYNEGVTGFFLAFMVVGSFFILNLFVGIVLDNFAKLREESASGSVFLTVNQKAWVDATRMAIDKRAEAVIEPPDHPTRQIFFRTVQDVRFEYTVMAVIMLNTITMAMNHYDMSDEWQQLLDAFNYAFTIFFTGEAGAKLVGLGLGNYFEQAWNKFDFVVVIASWLGIILGTGGPISAIRIFRIARAFRLVKRMKSLRTMFITLIVALPTLINVFMLVLLVFFVFAVLGINLFGTVNPDNGPCGELSEHANFSTFGKAMLLLFRASTGEAWNCVMVDVMVQPPNCDPTEIEDEDGNILKYNDCGSLIAPLYFIAFVVIGSFLMLNLLIAVVLENFSANSKASDQAVNEETIDEFKVVWRRFDPKGSNFIPADELEALVRKTPQPLGLKGTSTSRNAMAVFLNDLDLPAGDHLLFQDVIRALSMKAIGILPDDLPAEVMQDITKAADRQRRNLGAEAVKEGHVVDVSGMAAELDVTPGQLYALKLAQSWVKGWLARKRMQKRNAQKESERMQAAGVSTASHVLGLLDRARSQYRAQTEAAAGGAL
;
A
#
# COMPACT_ATOMS: atom_id res chain seq x y z
N MET A 1 66.70 -4.13 13.53
CA MET A 1 66.86 -3.37 14.78
C MET A 1 65.53 -3.43 15.52
N ASN A 2 65.58 -3.54 16.85
CA ASN A 2 64.51 -3.97 17.74
C ASN A 2 63.19 -3.17 17.61
N CYS A 3 62.08 -3.90 17.76
CA CYS A 3 60.75 -3.38 18.02
C CYS A 3 60.74 -2.49 19.28
N SER A 4 60.33 -1.23 19.11
CA SER A 4 59.59 -0.46 20.11
C SER A 4 58.54 0.32 19.34
N ARG A 5 57.28 0.09 19.69
CA ARG A 5 56.16 0.96 19.37
C ARG A 5 56.41 2.31 20.06
N ASP A 6 55.77 3.36 19.55
CA ASP A 6 55.80 4.76 20.01
C ASP A 6 56.84 5.63 19.27
N PHE A 7 56.36 6.29 18.21
CA PHE A 7 57.06 7.41 17.59
C PHE A 7 56.53 8.68 18.26
N VAL A 8 57.40 9.46 18.92
CA VAL A 8 57.01 10.76 19.48
C VAL A 8 57.52 11.83 18.51
N GLU A 9 56.62 12.48 17.76
CA GLU A 9 56.95 13.78 17.15
C GLU A 9 56.64 14.87 18.16
N CYS A 10 57.67 15.64 18.50
CA CYS A 10 57.54 16.85 19.28
C CYS A 10 57.75 18.03 18.33
N GLU A 11 56.67 18.70 17.93
CA GLU A 11 56.76 20.05 17.38
C GLU A 11 56.60 21.07 18.51
N ALA A 12 57.69 21.79 18.79
CA ALA A 12 57.77 23.08 19.48
C ALA A 12 57.04 23.32 20.82
N GLU A 13 56.45 22.29 21.46
CA GLU A 13 56.01 22.19 22.89
C GLU A 13 54.93 21.10 23.09
N HIS A 14 54.40 20.49 22.02
CA HIS A 14 53.45 19.37 22.11
C HIS A 14 54.10 18.09 21.57
N CYS A 15 54.36 17.13 22.47
CA CYS A 15 54.77 15.79 22.09
C CYS A 15 53.51 14.94 21.93
N THR A 16 53.31 14.37 20.75
CA THR A 16 52.17 13.50 20.46
C THR A 16 52.68 12.07 20.42
N GLU A 17 52.16 11.19 21.28
CA GLU A 17 52.47 9.76 21.21
C GLU A 17 51.80 9.18 19.96
N MET A 18 52.58 8.64 19.03
CA MET A 18 52.03 7.92 17.87
C MET A 18 52.12 6.41 18.10
N SER A 19 50.97 5.76 18.02
CA SER A 19 50.83 4.30 18.01
C SER A 19 50.77 3.77 16.58
N TRP A 20 51.34 2.58 16.35
CA TRP A 20 51.07 1.81 15.13
C TRP A 20 49.80 1.00 15.33
N GLU A 21 48.73 1.40 14.66
CA GLU A 21 47.41 0.80 14.77
C GLU A 21 46.94 0.21 13.46
N ASN A 22 46.22 -0.91 13.55
CA ASN A 22 45.56 -1.51 12.41
C ASN A 22 44.16 -0.91 12.25
N TYR A 23 43.74 -0.68 11.00
CA TYR A 23 42.35 -0.33 10.73
C TYR A 23 41.40 -1.44 11.22
N PRO A 24 40.25 -1.08 11.82
CA PRO A 24 39.26 -2.05 12.29
C PRO A 24 38.73 -2.96 11.17
N MET A 25 38.46 -2.36 10.01
CA MET A 25 38.07 -3.04 8.77
C MET A 25 39.35 -3.33 7.97
N ASN A 26 39.72 -4.59 7.79
CA ASN A 26 40.96 -4.95 7.14
C ASN A 26 40.92 -6.36 6.50
N PHE A 27 41.96 -6.68 5.74
CA PHE A 27 42.09 -7.92 5.00
C PHE A 27 43.19 -8.85 5.56
N ASP A 28 43.52 -8.74 6.86
CA ASP A 28 44.64 -9.47 7.49
C ASP A 28 44.48 -11.01 7.42
N ASN A 29 43.23 -11.48 7.49
CA ASN A 29 42.90 -12.90 7.42
C ASN A 29 41.53 -13.10 6.76
N ILE A 30 41.25 -14.35 6.38
CA ILE A 30 40.01 -14.71 5.66
C ILE A 30 38.76 -14.31 6.47
N GLY A 31 38.75 -14.48 7.79
CA GLY A 31 37.59 -14.13 8.63
C GLY A 31 37.30 -12.63 8.62
N LYS A 32 38.32 -11.81 8.90
CA LYS A 32 38.21 -10.34 8.83
C LYS A 32 37.89 -9.85 7.42
N ALA A 33 38.52 -10.41 6.40
CA ALA A 33 38.23 -10.09 5.00
C ALA A 33 36.76 -10.38 4.66
N MET A 34 36.23 -11.54 5.06
CA MET A 34 34.81 -11.87 4.85
C MET A 34 33.88 -10.91 5.61
N GLN A 35 34.24 -10.52 6.83
CA GLN A 35 33.49 -9.53 7.60
C GLN A 35 33.51 -8.16 6.90
N THR A 36 34.68 -7.65 6.51
CA THR A 36 34.81 -6.37 5.81
C THR A 36 34.08 -6.37 4.47
N LEU A 37 34.14 -7.45 3.69
CA LEU A 37 33.36 -7.59 2.46
C LEU A 37 31.84 -7.64 2.73
N PHE A 38 31.41 -8.25 3.84
CA PHE A 38 30.01 -8.23 4.25
C PHE A 38 29.55 -6.81 4.61
N GLU A 39 30.30 -6.07 5.43
CA GLU A 39 30.01 -4.67 5.77
C GLU A 39 29.88 -3.82 4.51
N MET A 40 30.85 -3.94 3.60
CA MET A 40 30.81 -3.28 2.28
C MET A 40 29.58 -3.67 1.45
N SER A 41 29.17 -4.94 1.48
CA SER A 41 27.97 -5.41 0.76
C SER A 41 26.68 -4.77 1.26
N THR A 42 26.67 -4.29 2.51
CA THR A 42 25.56 -3.49 3.06
C THR A 42 25.62 -2.01 2.68
N THR A 43 26.58 -1.62 1.83
CA THR A 43 26.86 -0.24 1.39
C THR A 43 27.41 0.69 2.47
N GLU A 44 27.84 0.13 3.60
CA GLU A 44 28.42 0.85 4.73
C GLU A 44 29.93 0.74 4.76
N GLY A 45 30.61 1.83 5.17
CA GLY A 45 32.07 1.87 5.37
C GLY A 45 32.94 1.64 4.13
N TRP A 46 32.37 1.32 2.98
CA TRP A 46 33.12 0.85 1.80
C TRP A 46 34.06 1.90 1.21
N THR A 47 33.72 3.19 1.31
CA THR A 47 34.59 4.27 0.84
C THR A 47 35.84 4.39 1.71
N ALA A 48 35.71 4.26 3.03
CA ALA A 48 36.84 4.29 3.95
C ALA A 48 37.79 3.12 3.68
N VAL A 49 37.25 1.90 3.51
CA VAL A 49 38.04 0.71 3.16
C VAL A 49 38.70 0.86 1.78
N MET A 50 38.01 1.46 0.82
CA MET A 50 38.56 1.73 -0.51
C MET A 50 39.75 2.68 -0.44
N TYR A 51 39.62 3.81 0.26
CA TYR A 51 40.72 4.76 0.41
C TYR A 51 41.90 4.14 1.16
N GLN A 52 41.66 3.37 2.22
CA GLN A 52 42.70 2.60 2.92
C GLN A 52 43.45 1.65 1.98
N GLY A 53 42.74 0.97 1.07
CA GLY A 53 43.35 0.08 0.09
C GLY A 53 44.11 0.82 -1.03
N VAL A 54 43.70 2.04 -1.38
CA VAL A 54 44.42 2.91 -2.33
C VAL A 54 45.72 3.43 -1.73
N ASP A 55 45.70 3.78 -0.44
CA ASP A 55 46.87 4.34 0.23
C ASP A 55 47.86 3.26 0.72
N ALA A 56 47.49 1.98 0.60
CA ALA A 56 48.32 0.86 1.03
C ALA A 56 49.57 0.69 0.15
N VAL A 57 50.74 0.62 0.80
CA VAL A 57 52.05 0.58 0.14
C VAL A 57 52.65 -0.83 0.10
N ASP A 58 52.99 -1.35 1.28
CA ASP A 58 53.69 -2.63 1.47
C ASP A 58 53.50 -3.10 2.93
N VAL A 59 53.86 -4.34 3.22
CA VAL A 59 53.82 -4.87 4.60
C VAL A 59 54.80 -4.07 5.48
N ASP A 60 54.36 -3.74 6.71
CA ASP A 60 55.11 -2.96 7.70
C ASP A 60 55.50 -1.53 7.25
N LYS A 61 54.77 -0.95 6.29
CA LYS A 61 54.89 0.46 5.89
C LYS A 61 53.57 1.21 6.08
N GLY A 62 53.68 2.45 6.52
CA GLY A 62 52.52 3.34 6.67
C GLY A 62 51.89 3.70 5.31
N PRO A 63 50.63 4.15 5.31
CA PRO A 63 49.93 4.54 4.10
C PRO A 63 50.55 5.79 3.46
N ILE A 64 50.53 5.85 2.13
CA ILE A 64 50.88 7.04 1.34
C ILE A 64 49.69 7.38 0.46
N GLU A 65 49.22 8.62 0.54
CA GLU A 65 48.05 9.10 -0.21
C GLU A 65 48.20 8.81 -1.72
N TYR A 66 47.17 8.18 -2.30
CA TYR A 66 47.10 7.84 -3.74
C TYR A 66 48.21 6.92 -4.27
N TYR A 67 48.82 6.08 -3.43
CA TYR A 67 49.93 5.22 -3.87
C TYR A 67 49.51 4.14 -4.90
N ASN A 68 48.36 3.48 -4.69
CA ASN A 68 47.88 2.37 -5.50
C ASN A 68 46.45 2.61 -6.02
N GLU A 69 46.27 3.67 -6.81
CA GLU A 69 44.97 4.07 -7.37
C GLU A 69 44.25 2.94 -8.13
N GLY A 70 45.00 1.99 -8.71
CA GLY A 70 44.45 0.86 -9.46
C GLY A 70 43.57 -0.08 -8.63
N VAL A 71 43.79 -0.16 -7.32
CA VAL A 71 42.97 -0.98 -6.39
C VAL A 71 41.52 -0.49 -6.31
N THR A 72 41.27 0.79 -6.61
CA THR A 72 39.91 1.34 -6.75
C THR A 72 39.03 0.46 -7.67
N GLY A 73 39.62 -0.08 -8.74
CA GLY A 73 38.90 -0.96 -9.67
C GLY A 73 38.36 -2.24 -9.02
N PHE A 74 39.09 -2.82 -8.06
CA PHE A 74 38.64 -3.98 -7.30
C PHE A 74 37.41 -3.64 -6.46
N PHE A 75 37.47 -2.55 -5.69
CA PHE A 75 36.36 -2.14 -4.81
C PHE A 75 35.12 -1.74 -5.59
N LEU A 76 35.27 -0.97 -6.68
CA LEU A 76 34.14 -0.62 -7.54
C LEU A 76 33.52 -1.85 -8.21
N ALA A 77 34.34 -2.79 -8.71
CA ALA A 77 33.84 -4.03 -9.27
C ALA A 77 33.10 -4.87 -8.21
N PHE A 78 33.63 -4.98 -6.99
CA PHE A 78 32.96 -5.65 -5.88
C PHE A 78 31.64 -4.97 -5.53
N MET A 79 31.59 -3.64 -5.45
CA MET A 79 30.34 -2.92 -5.16
C MET A 79 29.31 -3.13 -6.26
N VAL A 80 29.70 -3.07 -7.54
CA VAL A 80 28.78 -3.38 -8.65
C VAL A 80 28.29 -4.82 -8.56
N VAL A 81 29.17 -5.80 -8.36
CA VAL A 81 28.75 -7.21 -8.31
C VAL A 81 27.91 -7.50 -7.06
N GLY A 82 28.40 -7.10 -5.89
CA GLY A 82 27.79 -7.33 -4.58
C GLY A 82 26.47 -6.58 -4.39
N SER A 83 26.47 -5.26 -4.57
CA SER A 83 25.25 -4.47 -4.31
C SER A 83 24.20 -4.64 -5.41
N PHE A 84 24.60 -4.75 -6.70
CA PHE A 84 23.63 -4.83 -7.78
C PHE A 84 23.13 -6.25 -8.01
N PHE A 85 23.99 -7.28 -8.02
CA PHE A 85 23.53 -8.62 -8.37
C PHE A 85 22.97 -9.39 -7.18
N ILE A 86 23.62 -9.34 -6.00
CA ILE A 86 23.21 -10.18 -4.87
C ILE A 86 21.85 -9.74 -4.32
N LEU A 87 21.65 -8.43 -4.09
CA LEU A 87 20.37 -7.90 -3.64
C LEU A 87 19.26 -8.18 -4.66
N ASN A 88 19.50 -7.93 -5.95
CA ASN A 88 18.48 -8.17 -6.98
C ASN A 88 18.13 -9.66 -7.14
N LEU A 89 19.13 -10.55 -7.06
CA LEU A 89 18.89 -12.01 -7.07
C LEU A 89 18.07 -12.43 -5.85
N PHE A 90 18.43 -11.92 -4.67
CA PHE A 90 17.73 -12.25 -3.43
C PHE A 90 16.28 -11.77 -3.44
N VAL A 91 16.05 -10.50 -3.78
CA VAL A 91 14.72 -9.90 -3.95
C VAL A 91 13.91 -10.69 -4.98
N GLY A 92 14.52 -11.08 -6.11
CA GLY A 92 13.87 -11.90 -7.14
C GLY A 92 13.42 -13.27 -6.64
N ILE A 93 14.28 -14.00 -5.93
CA ILE A 93 13.96 -15.32 -5.35
C ILE A 93 12.85 -15.19 -4.30
N VAL A 94 12.95 -14.20 -3.41
CA VAL A 94 11.94 -13.97 -2.38
C VAL A 94 10.61 -13.60 -3.01
N LEU A 95 10.58 -12.71 -4.00
CA LEU A 95 9.37 -12.36 -4.75
C LEU A 95 8.72 -13.57 -5.42
N ASP A 96 9.51 -14.41 -6.10
CA ASP A 96 9.00 -15.63 -6.76
C ASP A 96 8.44 -16.62 -5.73
N ASN A 97 9.13 -16.83 -4.61
CA ASN A 97 8.64 -17.67 -3.51
C ASN A 97 7.37 -17.11 -2.87
N PHE A 98 7.30 -15.79 -2.62
CA PHE A 98 6.09 -15.15 -2.10
C PHE A 98 4.93 -15.20 -3.10
N ALA A 99 5.21 -15.07 -4.40
CA ALA A 99 4.19 -15.23 -5.44
C ALA A 99 3.63 -16.65 -5.45
N LYS A 100 4.49 -17.67 -5.40
CA LYS A 100 4.08 -19.09 -5.27
C LYS A 100 3.30 -19.36 -3.99
N LEU A 101 3.82 -18.94 -2.84
CA LEU A 101 3.13 -19.08 -1.55
C LEU A 101 1.79 -18.36 -1.56
N ARG A 102 1.65 -17.24 -2.26
CA ARG A 102 0.38 -16.55 -2.42
C ARG A 102 -0.59 -17.31 -3.31
N GLU A 103 -0.12 -17.91 -4.41
CA GLU A 103 -0.95 -18.80 -5.24
C GLU A 103 -1.44 -20.00 -4.40
N GLU A 104 -0.56 -20.56 -3.57
CA GLU A 104 -0.86 -21.67 -2.65
C GLU A 104 -1.67 -21.25 -1.41
N SER A 105 -1.59 -20.01 -0.92
CA SER A 105 -2.33 -19.55 0.27
C SER A 105 -3.67 -18.93 -0.11
N ALA A 106 -3.75 -18.28 -1.28
CA ALA A 106 -5.02 -17.96 -1.93
C ALA A 106 -5.79 -19.23 -2.33
N SER A 107 -5.14 -20.40 -2.26
CA SER A 107 -5.75 -21.72 -2.43
C SER A 107 -6.73 -22.11 -1.31
N GLY A 108 -6.88 -21.32 -0.25
CA GLY A 108 -8.11 -21.35 0.56
C GLY A 108 -9.39 -21.06 -0.27
N SER A 109 -9.21 -20.50 -1.49
CA SER A 109 -10.23 -20.26 -2.51
C SER A 109 -9.93 -20.95 -3.85
N VAL A 110 -9.30 -22.14 -3.84
CA VAL A 110 -8.87 -22.98 -4.99
C VAL A 110 -9.80 -23.00 -6.21
N PHE A 111 -11.08 -22.70 -6.07
CA PHE A 111 -12.07 -22.86 -7.13
C PHE A 111 -12.45 -21.58 -7.90
N LEU A 112 -11.83 -20.42 -7.62
CA LEU A 112 -12.20 -19.16 -8.27
C LEU A 112 -11.16 -18.72 -9.32
N THR A 113 -11.59 -18.62 -10.58
CA THR A 113 -10.85 -17.92 -11.64
C THR A 113 -10.69 -16.42 -11.33
N VAL A 114 -9.75 -15.74 -12.00
CA VAL A 114 -9.50 -14.29 -11.83
C VAL A 114 -10.80 -13.47 -11.96
N ASN A 115 -11.64 -13.80 -12.93
CA ASN A 115 -12.91 -13.11 -13.16
C ASN A 115 -13.92 -13.42 -12.04
N GLN A 116 -13.99 -14.68 -11.57
CA GLN A 116 -14.89 -15.05 -10.47
C GLN A 116 -14.50 -14.37 -9.16
N LYS A 117 -13.20 -14.25 -8.88
CA LYS A 117 -12.70 -13.48 -7.73
C LYS A 117 -13.04 -12.00 -7.86
N ALA A 118 -12.80 -11.39 -9.02
CA ALA A 118 -13.20 -10.00 -9.29
C ALA A 118 -14.70 -9.78 -9.06
N TRP A 119 -15.53 -10.75 -9.44
CA TRP A 119 -16.97 -10.72 -9.17
C TRP A 119 -17.32 -10.81 -7.69
N VAL A 120 -16.69 -11.72 -6.94
CA VAL A 120 -16.91 -11.84 -5.48
C VAL A 120 -16.53 -10.54 -4.78
N ASP A 121 -15.38 -9.96 -5.15
CA ASP A 121 -14.87 -8.71 -4.57
C ASP A 121 -15.79 -7.53 -4.90
N ALA A 122 -16.21 -7.39 -6.17
CA ALA A 122 -17.17 -6.37 -6.60
C ALA A 122 -18.54 -6.52 -5.93
N THR A 123 -19.01 -7.76 -5.75
CA THR A 123 -20.30 -8.05 -5.12
C THR A 123 -20.28 -7.74 -3.62
N ARG A 124 -19.21 -8.08 -2.91
CA ARG A 124 -19.03 -7.69 -1.51
C ARG A 124 -18.99 -6.17 -1.35
N MET A 125 -18.23 -5.50 -2.22
CA MET A 125 -18.17 -4.04 -2.26
C MET A 125 -19.56 -3.43 -2.50
N ALA A 126 -20.34 -3.98 -3.43
CA ALA A 126 -21.71 -3.56 -3.71
C ALA A 126 -22.67 -3.75 -2.52
N ILE A 127 -22.57 -4.86 -1.78
CA ILE A 127 -23.40 -5.15 -0.60
C ILE A 127 -23.09 -4.19 0.56
N ASP A 128 -21.83 -3.81 0.73
CA ASP A 128 -21.42 -2.91 1.83
C ASP A 128 -21.80 -1.45 1.57
N LYS A 129 -21.97 -1.05 0.30
CA LYS A 129 -22.32 0.32 -0.07
C LYS A 129 -23.84 0.55 0.08
N ARG A 130 -24.20 1.79 0.42
CA ARG A 130 -25.58 2.27 0.57
C ARG A 130 -25.89 3.36 -0.45
N ALA A 131 -27.17 3.58 -0.70
CA ALA A 131 -27.64 4.76 -1.41
C ALA A 131 -27.23 6.01 -0.61
N GLU A 132 -26.75 7.03 -1.31
CA GLU A 132 -26.43 8.31 -0.70
C GLU A 132 -27.65 9.23 -0.86
N ALA A 133 -28.13 9.84 0.22
CA ALA A 133 -29.19 10.84 0.12
C ALA A 133 -28.71 12.10 -0.62
N VAL A 134 -29.62 12.74 -1.35
CA VAL A 134 -29.43 14.11 -1.80
C VAL A 134 -29.62 15.01 -0.59
N ILE A 135 -28.65 15.89 -0.34
CA ILE A 135 -28.83 16.91 0.69
C ILE A 135 -29.87 17.89 0.17
N GLU A 136 -31.10 17.82 0.68
CA GLU A 136 -32.19 18.69 0.25
C GLU A 136 -31.89 20.15 0.61
N PRO A 137 -32.27 21.11 -0.26
CA PRO A 137 -32.15 22.51 0.07
C PRO A 137 -33.04 22.82 1.28
N PRO A 138 -32.53 23.55 2.28
CA PRO A 138 -33.27 23.81 3.50
C PRO A 138 -34.49 24.71 3.28
N ASP A 139 -35.52 24.59 4.13
CA ASP A 139 -36.76 25.36 3.96
C ASP A 139 -36.58 26.87 4.13
N HIS A 140 -35.70 27.29 5.05
CA HIS A 140 -35.53 28.71 5.39
C HIS A 140 -34.70 29.46 4.34
N PRO A 141 -35.16 30.63 3.85
CA PRO A 141 -34.52 31.36 2.73
C PRO A 141 -33.08 31.77 3.01
N THR A 142 -32.73 32.16 4.25
CA THR A 142 -31.33 32.47 4.59
C THR A 142 -30.44 31.23 4.54
N ARG A 143 -30.94 30.07 4.99
CA ARG A 143 -30.21 28.80 4.96
C ARG A 143 -30.00 28.31 3.52
N GLN A 144 -30.95 28.59 2.62
CA GLN A 144 -30.81 28.28 1.19
C GLN A 144 -29.67 29.06 0.52
N ILE A 145 -29.45 30.31 0.91
CA ILE A 145 -28.35 31.13 0.37
C ILE A 145 -27.01 30.49 0.74
N PHE A 146 -26.82 30.12 2.01
CA PHE A 146 -25.61 29.41 2.46
C PHE A 146 -25.46 28.05 1.78
N PHE A 147 -26.53 27.27 1.67
CA PHE A 147 -26.52 25.98 0.99
C PHE A 147 -26.09 26.10 -0.48
N ARG A 148 -26.66 27.05 -1.23
CA ARG A 148 -26.28 27.31 -2.64
C ARG A 148 -24.84 27.79 -2.77
N THR A 149 -24.38 28.61 -1.84
CA THR A 149 -23.00 29.14 -1.85
C THR A 149 -21.99 28.03 -1.58
N VAL A 150 -22.24 27.19 -0.57
CA VAL A 150 -21.35 26.08 -0.18
C VAL A 150 -21.26 25.00 -1.25
N GLN A 151 -22.32 24.78 -2.02
CA GLN A 151 -22.33 23.83 -3.13
C GLN A 151 -21.76 24.40 -4.45
N ASP A 152 -21.48 25.70 -4.53
CA ASP A 152 -20.88 26.29 -5.73
C ASP A 152 -19.41 25.88 -5.86
N VAL A 153 -19.04 25.40 -7.04
CA VAL A 153 -17.67 25.06 -7.42
C VAL A 153 -16.70 26.25 -7.22
N ARG A 154 -17.18 27.49 -7.39
CA ARG A 154 -16.38 28.71 -7.17
C ARG A 154 -15.98 28.89 -5.71
N PHE A 155 -16.89 28.56 -4.79
CA PHE A 155 -16.61 28.60 -3.36
C PHE A 155 -15.50 27.59 -3.04
N GLU A 156 -15.54 26.40 -3.64
CA GLU A 156 -14.49 25.40 -3.47
C GLU A 156 -13.11 25.87 -3.98
N TYR A 157 -13.04 26.47 -5.17
CA TYR A 157 -11.78 27.03 -5.70
C TYR A 157 -11.26 28.17 -4.83
N THR A 158 -12.15 28.99 -4.27
CA THR A 158 -11.77 30.08 -3.35
C THR A 158 -11.14 29.52 -2.08
N VAL A 159 -11.79 28.54 -1.45
CA VAL A 159 -11.24 27.86 -0.26
C VAL A 159 -9.90 27.21 -0.58
N MET A 160 -9.76 26.57 -1.74
CA MET A 160 -8.50 25.96 -2.17
C MET A 160 -7.38 27.01 -2.33
N ALA A 161 -7.65 28.14 -2.97
CA ALA A 161 -6.68 29.23 -3.11
C ALA A 161 -6.24 29.77 -1.73
N VAL A 162 -7.16 29.90 -0.78
CA VAL A 162 -6.84 30.35 0.58
C VAL A 162 -6.01 29.32 1.36
N ILE A 163 -6.28 28.02 1.19
CA ILE A 163 -5.43 26.95 1.76
C ILE A 163 -4.00 27.04 1.20
N MET A 164 -3.85 27.24 -0.11
CA MET A 164 -2.53 27.38 -0.73
C MET A 164 -1.79 28.62 -0.20
N LEU A 165 -2.48 29.76 -0.13
CA LEU A 165 -1.89 30.99 0.41
C LEU A 165 -1.48 30.82 1.88
N ASN A 166 -2.33 30.18 2.70
CA ASN A 166 -1.99 29.88 4.09
C ASN A 166 -0.76 28.97 4.20
N THR A 167 -0.63 27.98 3.32
CA THR A 167 0.52 27.07 3.29
C THR A 167 1.81 27.83 2.93
N ILE A 168 1.74 28.75 1.95
CA ILE A 168 2.87 29.61 1.59
C ILE A 168 3.28 30.51 2.76
N THR A 169 2.31 31.15 3.43
CA THR A 169 2.58 31.98 4.62
C THR A 169 3.24 31.16 5.74
N MET A 170 2.83 29.91 5.95
CA MET A 170 3.50 29.03 6.93
C MET A 170 4.96 28.75 6.56
N ALA A 171 5.25 28.55 5.27
CA ALA A 171 6.58 28.30 4.74
C ALA A 171 7.51 29.54 4.76
N MET A 172 6.97 30.75 4.92
CA MET A 172 7.74 32.01 5.02
C MET A 172 8.35 32.25 6.41
N ASN A 173 8.00 31.45 7.42
CA ASN A 173 8.64 31.51 8.74
C ASN A 173 10.09 31.01 8.65
N HIS A 174 11.04 31.81 9.11
CA HIS A 174 12.47 31.47 9.15
C HIS A 174 13.10 31.84 10.51
N TYR A 175 14.27 31.25 10.79
CA TYR A 175 15.03 31.57 11.99
C TYR A 175 15.56 33.01 11.92
N ASP A 176 15.54 33.72 13.05
CA ASP A 176 16.00 35.12 13.19
C ASP A 176 15.27 36.13 12.27
N MET A 177 13.95 35.99 12.13
CA MET A 177 13.13 36.94 11.39
C MET A 177 12.88 38.24 12.20
N SER A 178 12.71 39.37 11.52
CA SER A 178 12.38 40.63 12.19
C SER A 178 11.00 40.57 12.86
N ASP A 179 10.85 41.29 13.98
CA ASP A 179 9.57 41.38 14.70
C ASP A 179 8.43 41.89 13.80
N GLU A 180 8.75 42.80 12.87
CA GLU A 180 7.80 43.33 11.89
C GLU A 180 7.29 42.22 10.94
N TRP A 181 8.20 41.37 10.46
CA TRP A 181 7.85 40.24 9.60
C TRP A 181 7.02 39.22 10.37
N GLN A 182 7.39 38.93 11.62
CA GLN A 182 6.64 38.03 12.48
C GLN A 182 5.21 38.55 12.72
N GLN A 183 5.04 39.84 13.03
CA GLN A 183 3.73 40.46 13.22
C GLN A 183 2.87 40.40 11.95
N LEU A 184 3.47 40.59 10.77
CA LEU A 184 2.77 40.47 9.50
C LEU A 184 2.29 39.03 9.24
N LEU A 185 3.13 38.03 9.48
CA LEU A 185 2.77 36.62 9.35
C LEU A 185 1.68 36.21 10.35
N ASP A 186 1.72 36.74 11.57
CA ASP A 186 0.68 36.52 12.57
C ASP A 186 -0.66 37.18 12.18
N ALA A 187 -0.63 38.38 11.61
CA ALA A 187 -1.82 39.03 11.06
C ALA A 187 -2.48 38.17 9.96
N PHE A 188 -1.69 37.59 9.05
CA PHE A 188 -2.19 36.65 8.07
C PHE A 188 -2.77 35.38 8.71
N ASN A 189 -2.11 34.82 9.73
CA ASN A 189 -2.61 33.65 10.46
C ASN A 189 -3.99 33.91 11.11
N TYR A 190 -4.22 35.10 11.65
CA TYR A 190 -5.53 35.51 12.16
C TYR A 190 -6.56 35.61 11.04
N ALA A 191 -6.22 36.27 9.93
CA ALA A 191 -7.12 36.40 8.78
C ALA A 191 -7.55 35.04 8.23
N PHE A 192 -6.61 34.09 8.07
CA PHE A 192 -6.92 32.73 7.63
C PHE A 192 -7.80 31.98 8.63
N THR A 193 -7.52 32.11 9.93
CA THR A 193 -8.32 31.44 10.98
C THR A 193 -9.77 31.94 10.96
N ILE A 194 -9.96 33.25 10.79
CA ILE A 194 -11.30 33.86 10.64
C ILE A 194 -11.98 33.33 9.38
N PHE A 195 -11.28 33.31 8.24
CA PHE A 195 -11.83 32.79 6.98
C PHE A 195 -12.29 31.32 7.12
N PHE A 196 -11.47 30.45 7.69
CA PHE A 196 -11.82 29.03 7.87
C PHE A 196 -12.92 28.82 8.91
N THR A 197 -13.01 29.70 9.91
CA THR A 197 -14.15 29.71 10.84
C THR A 197 -15.43 30.08 10.11
N GLY A 198 -15.38 31.10 9.24
CA GLY A 198 -16.49 31.48 8.37
C GLY A 198 -16.90 30.39 7.39
N GLU A 199 -15.93 29.70 6.79
CA GLU A 199 -16.16 28.52 5.93
C GLU A 199 -16.88 27.40 6.68
N ALA A 200 -16.37 27.00 7.85
CA ALA A 200 -17.00 25.96 8.68
C ALA A 200 -18.41 26.39 9.11
N GLY A 201 -18.59 27.65 9.51
CA GLY A 201 -19.89 28.22 9.86
C GLY A 201 -20.89 28.19 8.69
N ALA A 202 -20.46 28.62 7.50
CA ALA A 202 -21.28 28.59 6.28
C ALA A 202 -21.73 27.16 5.93
N LYS A 203 -20.83 26.17 6.07
CA LYS A 203 -21.15 24.75 5.88
C LYS A 203 -22.09 24.20 6.95
N LEU A 204 -21.88 24.55 8.21
CA LEU A 204 -22.76 24.15 9.32
C LEU A 204 -24.18 24.67 9.13
N VAL A 205 -24.34 25.93 8.72
CA VAL A 205 -25.64 26.54 8.44
C VAL A 205 -26.26 25.92 7.17
N GLY A 206 -25.51 25.85 6.06
CA GLY A 206 -26.00 25.33 4.79
C GLY A 206 -26.40 23.86 4.85
N LEU A 207 -25.50 22.99 5.30
CA LEU A 207 -25.72 21.54 5.33
C LEU A 207 -26.57 21.08 6.53
N GLY A 208 -26.54 21.82 7.64
CA GLY A 208 -27.12 21.42 8.93
C GLY A 208 -26.15 20.55 9.75
N LEU A 209 -26.42 20.44 11.06
CA LEU A 209 -25.53 19.76 12.00
C LEU A 209 -25.33 18.27 11.67
N GLY A 210 -26.41 17.53 11.37
CA GLY A 210 -26.33 16.09 11.05
C GLY A 210 -25.43 15.82 9.85
N ASN A 211 -25.80 16.38 8.69
CA ASN A 211 -25.06 16.19 7.43
C ASN A 211 -23.61 16.70 7.49
N TYR A 212 -23.33 17.74 8.29
CA TYR A 212 -21.98 18.25 8.46
C TYR A 212 -21.08 17.24 9.19
N PHE A 213 -21.54 16.71 10.33
CA PHE A 213 -20.76 15.80 11.17
C PHE A 213 -20.77 14.34 10.70
N GLU A 214 -21.62 13.98 9.73
CA GLU A 214 -21.50 12.69 9.04
C GLU A 214 -20.22 12.61 8.19
N GLN A 215 -19.87 13.70 7.50
CA GLN A 215 -18.71 13.73 6.61
C GLN A 215 -17.37 13.78 7.39
N ALA A 216 -16.56 12.73 7.26
CA ALA A 216 -15.26 12.60 7.96
C ALA A 216 -14.32 13.81 7.74
N TRP A 217 -14.29 14.34 6.52
CA TRP A 217 -13.44 15.49 6.22
C TRP A 217 -13.94 16.81 6.82
N ASN A 218 -15.25 16.98 6.99
CA ASN A 218 -15.78 18.17 7.66
C ASN A 218 -15.54 18.11 9.18
N LYS A 219 -15.58 16.90 9.77
CA LYS A 219 -15.12 16.65 11.14
C LYS A 219 -13.65 17.06 11.33
N PHE A 220 -12.77 16.62 10.42
CA PHE A 220 -11.36 17.01 10.43
C PHE A 220 -11.19 18.53 10.32
N ASP A 221 -11.84 19.16 9.33
CA ASP A 221 -11.76 20.62 9.13
C ASP A 221 -12.20 21.39 10.40
N PHE A 222 -13.27 20.93 11.05
CA PHE A 222 -13.79 21.50 12.30
C PHE A 222 -12.81 21.36 13.47
N VAL A 223 -12.20 20.18 13.65
CA VAL A 223 -11.16 19.98 14.67
C VAL A 223 -9.97 20.92 14.42
N VAL A 224 -9.55 21.10 13.17
CA VAL A 224 -8.46 22.03 12.84
C VAL A 224 -8.84 23.49 13.11
N VAL A 225 -10.11 23.89 12.90
CA VAL A 225 -10.59 25.22 13.30
C VAL A 225 -10.53 25.40 14.82
N ILE A 226 -11.00 24.42 15.60
CA ILE A 226 -10.93 24.48 17.07
C ILE A 226 -9.48 24.56 17.55
N ALA A 227 -8.60 23.69 17.04
CA ALA A 227 -7.18 23.68 17.38
C ALA A 227 -6.50 25.02 17.01
N SER A 228 -6.95 25.67 15.93
CA SER A 228 -6.47 26.99 15.52
C SER A 228 -6.82 28.08 16.52
N TRP A 229 -8.05 28.09 17.03
CA TRP A 229 -8.47 29.01 18.08
C TRP A 229 -7.78 28.73 19.41
N LEU A 230 -7.66 27.47 19.81
CA LEU A 230 -6.93 27.09 21.02
C LEU A 230 -5.47 27.55 20.96
N GLY A 231 -4.81 27.38 19.81
CA GLY A 231 -3.44 27.85 19.61
C GLY A 231 -3.27 29.37 19.64
N ILE A 232 -4.32 30.15 19.38
CA ILE A 232 -4.32 31.62 19.50
C ILE A 232 -4.56 32.03 20.95
N ILE A 233 -5.57 31.45 21.60
CA ILE A 233 -6.01 31.83 22.95
C ILE A 233 -4.97 31.44 24.00
N LEU A 234 -4.32 30.29 23.85
CA LEU A 234 -3.41 29.73 24.86
C LEU A 234 -2.00 30.32 24.82
N GLY A 235 -1.67 31.20 23.86
CA GLY A 235 -0.39 31.91 23.82
C GLY A 235 0.85 31.01 23.66
N THR A 236 2.03 31.60 23.88
CA THR A 236 3.34 31.06 23.44
C THR A 236 4.15 30.30 24.49
N GLY A 237 3.65 30.07 25.72
CA GLY A 237 4.45 29.49 26.81
C GLY A 237 4.16 28.02 27.16
N GLY A 238 5.20 27.19 27.33
CA GLY A 238 5.13 25.85 27.94
C GLY A 238 4.78 24.68 27.00
N PRO A 239 4.31 23.52 27.54
CA PRO A 239 3.94 22.29 26.79
C PRO A 239 2.93 22.50 25.64
N ILE A 240 2.38 23.71 25.56
CA ILE A 240 1.56 24.31 24.51
C ILE A 240 2.30 24.36 23.15
N SER A 241 3.62 24.15 23.12
CA SER A 241 4.38 23.94 21.87
C SER A 241 3.82 22.77 21.02
N ALA A 242 3.26 21.73 21.67
CA ALA A 242 2.59 20.63 20.97
C ALA A 242 1.33 21.08 20.22
N ILE A 243 0.64 22.13 20.68
CA ILE A 243 -0.52 22.68 19.96
C ILE A 243 -0.09 23.36 18.64
N ARG A 244 1.19 23.75 18.52
CA ARG A 244 1.76 24.25 17.26
C ARG A 244 1.83 23.17 16.19
N ILE A 245 1.89 21.87 16.53
CA ILE A 245 1.82 20.77 15.55
C ILE A 245 0.48 20.78 14.80
N PHE A 246 -0.63 21.17 15.44
CA PHE A 246 -1.92 21.28 14.76
C PHE A 246 -1.95 22.39 13.69
N ARG A 247 -0.97 23.32 13.68
CA ARG A 247 -0.81 24.26 12.57
C ARG A 247 -0.45 23.52 11.28
N ILE A 248 0.36 22.46 11.37
CA ILE A 248 0.72 21.61 10.23
C ILE A 248 -0.51 20.87 9.69
N ALA A 249 -1.47 20.51 10.56
CA ALA A 249 -2.74 19.91 10.13
C ALA A 249 -3.54 20.77 9.14
N ARG A 250 -3.31 22.09 9.10
CA ARG A 250 -3.92 22.99 8.10
C ARG A 250 -3.41 22.70 6.68
N ALA A 251 -2.13 22.36 6.52
CA ALA A 251 -1.56 21.98 5.22
C ALA A 251 -2.19 20.68 4.68
N PHE A 252 -2.56 19.75 5.57
CA PHE A 252 -3.27 18.52 5.20
C PHE A 252 -4.66 18.75 4.60
N ARG A 253 -5.26 19.94 4.76
CA ARG A 253 -6.52 20.29 4.07
C ARG A 253 -6.37 20.28 2.55
N LEU A 254 -5.16 20.48 2.03
CA LEU A 254 -4.87 20.38 0.59
C LEU A 254 -5.05 18.93 0.08
N VAL A 255 -4.69 17.94 0.90
CA VAL A 255 -4.77 16.51 0.55
C VAL A 255 -6.22 16.11 0.25
N LYS A 256 -7.20 16.61 1.01
CA LYS A 256 -8.64 16.37 0.76
C LYS A 256 -9.08 16.73 -0.65
N ARG A 257 -8.49 17.80 -1.22
CA ARG A 257 -8.93 18.41 -2.49
C ARG A 257 -8.28 17.76 -3.70
N MET A 258 -7.12 17.13 -3.53
CA MET A 258 -6.41 16.44 -4.60
C MET A 258 -6.87 14.98 -4.67
N LYS A 259 -7.85 14.66 -5.54
CA LYS A 259 -8.43 13.30 -5.69
C LYS A 259 -7.34 12.22 -5.74
N SER A 260 -6.30 12.43 -6.55
CA SER A 260 -5.17 11.49 -6.68
C SER A 260 -4.40 11.31 -5.36
N LEU A 261 -3.95 12.38 -4.71
CA LEU A 261 -3.23 12.28 -3.43
C LEU A 261 -4.11 11.71 -2.31
N ARG A 262 -5.39 12.08 -2.27
CA ARG A 262 -6.36 11.53 -1.31
C ARG A 262 -6.48 10.02 -1.48
N THR A 263 -6.63 9.53 -2.70
CA THR A 263 -6.73 8.09 -2.96
C THR A 263 -5.44 7.37 -2.55
N MET A 264 -4.26 7.91 -2.87
CA MET A 264 -2.98 7.35 -2.44
C MET A 264 -2.82 7.32 -0.91
N PHE A 265 -3.26 8.38 -0.23
CA PHE A 265 -3.19 8.46 1.23
C PHE A 265 -4.16 7.49 1.91
N ILE A 266 -5.39 7.38 1.41
CA ILE A 266 -6.38 6.43 1.94
C ILE A 266 -5.92 5.00 1.70
N THR A 267 -5.41 4.67 0.52
CA THR A 267 -4.87 3.33 0.23
C THR A 267 -3.70 2.99 1.15
N LEU A 268 -2.80 3.94 1.41
CA LEU A 268 -1.73 3.75 2.40
C LEU A 268 -2.27 3.47 3.81
N ILE A 269 -3.26 4.25 4.28
CA ILE A 269 -3.89 4.04 5.59
C ILE A 269 -4.57 2.68 5.68
N VAL A 270 -5.28 2.26 4.63
CA VAL A 270 -5.96 0.96 4.58
C VAL A 270 -4.96 -0.20 4.62
N ALA A 271 -3.73 -0.01 4.13
CA ALA A 271 -2.64 -0.97 4.22
C ALA A 271 -1.90 -0.96 5.57
N LEU A 272 -2.07 0.06 6.43
CA LEU A 272 -1.37 0.12 7.72
C LEU A 272 -1.71 -1.03 8.69
N PRO A 273 -2.96 -1.50 8.84
CA PRO A 273 -3.26 -2.60 9.75
C PRO A 273 -2.52 -3.90 9.42
N THR A 274 -2.35 -4.22 8.14
CA THR A 274 -1.60 -5.42 7.72
C THR A 274 -0.11 -5.26 8.01
N LEU A 275 0.42 -4.05 7.79
CA LEU A 275 1.77 -3.63 8.15
C LEU A 275 2.08 -3.76 9.64
N ILE A 276 1.14 -3.37 10.52
CA ILE A 276 1.35 -3.38 11.97
C ILE A 276 1.68 -4.79 12.47
N ASN A 277 1.01 -5.83 11.97
CA ASN A 277 1.26 -7.21 12.42
C ASN A 277 2.70 -7.66 12.16
N VAL A 278 3.24 -7.32 10.98
CA VAL A 278 4.61 -7.68 10.61
C VAL A 278 5.62 -6.76 11.29
N PHE A 279 5.29 -5.47 11.44
CA PHE A 279 6.10 -4.52 12.21
C PHE A 279 6.25 -4.95 13.67
N MET A 280 5.19 -5.51 14.29
CA MET A 280 5.25 -6.07 15.64
C MET A 280 6.25 -7.24 15.74
N LEU A 281 6.40 -8.05 14.69
CA LEU A 281 7.41 -9.10 14.64
C LEU A 281 8.83 -8.51 14.60
N VAL A 282 9.04 -7.46 13.80
CA VAL A 282 10.33 -6.73 13.76
C VAL A 282 10.65 -6.12 15.13
N LEU A 283 9.67 -5.50 15.78
CA LEU A 283 9.84 -4.96 17.14
C LEU A 283 10.15 -6.04 18.18
N LEU A 284 9.59 -7.25 18.06
CA LEU A 284 9.93 -8.36 18.94
C LEU A 284 11.41 -8.76 18.79
N VAL A 285 11.91 -8.81 17.56
CA VAL A 285 13.34 -9.06 17.32
C VAL A 285 14.18 -7.94 17.93
N PHE A 286 13.79 -6.68 17.74
CA PHE A 286 14.51 -5.55 18.35
C PHE A 286 14.50 -5.64 19.87
N PHE A 287 13.39 -6.03 20.48
CA PHE A 287 13.29 -6.23 21.93
C PHE A 287 14.31 -7.26 22.44
N VAL A 288 14.38 -8.43 21.79
CA VAL A 288 15.31 -9.50 22.16
C VAL A 288 16.75 -9.03 22.04
N PHE A 289 17.10 -8.39 20.91
CA PHE A 289 18.44 -7.86 20.70
C PHE A 289 18.75 -6.68 21.63
N ALA A 290 17.80 -5.82 21.96
CA ALA A 290 18.00 -4.70 22.87
C ALA A 290 18.34 -5.20 24.27
N VAL A 291 17.58 -6.16 24.81
CA VAL A 291 17.88 -6.77 26.11
C VAL A 291 19.24 -7.44 26.09
N LEU A 292 19.57 -8.19 25.04
CA LEU A 292 20.89 -8.80 24.90
C LEU A 292 22.01 -7.75 24.81
N GLY A 293 21.81 -6.68 24.05
CA GLY A 293 22.79 -5.61 23.85
C GLY A 293 23.04 -4.80 25.13
N ILE A 294 22.03 -4.56 25.95
CA ILE A 294 22.20 -3.92 27.28
C ILE A 294 23.09 -4.79 28.18
N ASN A 295 22.86 -6.11 28.18
CA ASN A 295 23.65 -7.03 29.01
C ASN A 295 25.10 -7.19 28.50
N LEU A 296 25.34 -7.03 27.20
CA LEU A 296 26.67 -7.20 26.61
C LEU A 296 27.49 -5.89 26.54
N PHE A 297 26.83 -4.76 26.32
CA PHE A 297 27.47 -3.49 25.94
C PHE A 297 26.99 -2.29 26.76
N GLY A 298 26.13 -2.50 27.77
CA GLY A 298 25.48 -1.41 28.51
C GLY A 298 26.44 -0.53 29.35
N THR A 299 27.62 -1.05 29.69
CA THR A 299 28.65 -0.35 30.47
C THR A 299 29.75 0.28 29.61
N VAL A 300 29.76 0.03 28.30
CA VAL A 300 30.79 0.56 27.39
C VAL A 300 30.76 2.07 27.40
N ASN A 301 31.93 2.69 27.58
CA ASN A 301 32.06 4.14 27.57
C ASN A 301 31.82 4.68 26.15
N PRO A 302 30.82 5.57 25.96
CA PRO A 302 30.47 6.03 24.63
C PRO A 302 31.53 6.91 23.95
N ASP A 303 32.41 7.59 24.72
CA ASP A 303 33.34 8.57 24.15
C ASP A 303 34.66 7.96 23.66
N ASN A 304 34.89 6.67 23.93
CA ASN A 304 36.18 6.00 23.70
C ASN A 304 36.20 5.09 22.45
N GLY A 305 35.11 5.06 21.69
CA GLY A 305 35.01 4.26 20.47
C GLY A 305 35.94 4.81 19.35
N PRO A 306 36.71 3.97 18.64
CA PRO A 306 37.60 4.42 17.57
C PRO A 306 36.86 5.00 16.35
N CYS A 307 35.57 4.68 16.17
CA CYS A 307 34.74 5.25 15.10
C CYS A 307 33.92 6.46 15.58
N GLY A 308 33.71 6.62 16.90
CA GLY A 308 33.01 7.78 17.47
C GLY A 308 31.50 7.79 17.22
N GLU A 309 30.90 6.64 16.99
CA GLU A 309 29.46 6.49 16.74
C GLU A 309 28.64 6.22 17.99
N LEU A 310 29.28 5.65 19.03
CA LEU A 310 28.71 5.66 20.35
C LEU A 310 28.69 7.10 20.90
N SER A 311 27.60 7.46 21.58
CA SER A 311 27.45 8.77 22.22
C SER A 311 26.48 8.67 23.40
N GLU A 312 26.30 9.76 24.17
CA GLU A 312 25.28 9.82 25.22
C GLU A 312 23.88 9.45 24.72
N HIS A 313 23.57 9.76 23.45
CA HIS A 313 22.27 9.52 22.82
C HIS A 313 22.18 8.20 22.05
N ALA A 314 23.32 7.59 21.71
CA ALA A 314 23.43 6.37 20.92
C ALA A 314 24.28 5.33 21.66
N ASN A 315 23.68 4.59 22.60
CA ASN A 315 24.36 3.57 23.40
C ASN A 315 23.38 2.51 23.94
N PHE A 316 23.93 1.51 24.64
CA PHE A 316 23.17 0.40 25.25
C PHE A 316 22.89 0.58 26.75
N SER A 317 23.09 1.78 27.32
CA SER A 317 22.92 2.00 28.78
C SER A 317 21.48 1.84 29.27
N THR A 318 20.49 2.11 28.40
CA THR A 318 19.06 2.00 28.73
C THR A 318 18.29 1.34 27.60
N PHE A 319 17.17 0.72 27.93
CA PHE A 319 16.32 0.04 26.95
C PHE A 319 15.88 0.94 25.80
N GLY A 320 15.47 2.18 26.08
CA GLY A 320 15.05 3.13 25.04
C GLY A 320 16.17 3.51 24.08
N LYS A 321 17.38 3.77 24.60
CA LYS A 321 18.55 4.09 23.77
C LYS A 321 18.99 2.88 22.94
N ALA A 322 19.00 1.67 23.52
CA ALA A 322 19.31 0.44 22.81
C ALA A 322 18.31 0.17 21.67
N MET A 323 17.01 0.36 21.90
CA MET A 323 15.98 0.24 20.85
C MET A 323 16.19 1.25 19.72
N LEU A 324 16.54 2.51 20.04
CA LEU A 324 16.80 3.54 19.04
C LEU A 324 18.07 3.24 18.23
N LEU A 325 19.12 2.75 18.89
CA LEU A 325 20.38 2.35 18.25
C LEU A 325 20.18 1.15 17.32
N LEU A 326 19.38 0.17 17.72
CA LEU A 326 19.01 -0.95 16.85
C LEU A 326 18.10 -0.52 15.70
N PHE A 327 17.22 0.46 15.91
CA PHE A 327 16.45 1.06 14.81
C PHE A 327 17.38 1.74 13.80
N ARG A 328 18.35 2.55 14.26
CA ARG A 328 19.41 3.12 13.41
C ARG A 328 20.17 2.02 12.64
N ALA A 329 20.62 0.98 13.33
CA ALA A 329 21.34 -0.12 12.68
C ALA A 329 20.48 -0.86 11.65
N SER A 330 19.16 -0.97 11.87
CA SER A 330 18.24 -1.65 10.94
C SER A 330 18.02 -0.89 9.63
N THR A 331 18.24 0.43 9.61
CA THR A 331 18.22 1.23 8.38
C THR A 331 19.55 1.17 7.61
N GLY A 332 20.54 0.45 8.15
CA GLY A 332 21.90 0.38 7.61
C GLY A 332 22.83 1.46 8.16
N GLU A 333 22.37 2.42 8.95
CA GLU A 333 23.18 3.61 9.27
C GLU A 333 24.32 3.29 10.28
N ALA A 334 25.56 3.24 9.78
CA ALA A 334 26.80 3.12 10.56
C ALA A 334 26.84 2.00 11.61
N TRP A 335 26.10 0.91 11.38
CA TRP A 335 26.02 -0.21 12.32
C TRP A 335 27.38 -0.92 12.52
N ASN A 336 28.22 -0.91 11.49
CA ASN A 336 29.55 -1.49 11.50
C ASN A 336 30.51 -0.69 12.40
N CYS A 337 30.41 0.64 12.39
CA CYS A 337 31.17 1.51 13.28
C CYS A 337 30.72 1.34 14.75
N VAL A 338 29.41 1.30 14.99
CA VAL A 338 28.86 1.01 16.34
C VAL A 338 29.36 -0.34 16.86
N MET A 339 29.41 -1.35 15.99
CA MET A 339 29.97 -2.66 16.32
C MET A 339 31.44 -2.57 16.73
N VAL A 340 32.26 -1.81 16.01
CA VAL A 340 33.69 -1.60 16.36
C VAL A 340 33.81 -0.85 17.69
N ASP A 341 33.00 0.17 17.93
CA ASP A 341 33.03 0.97 19.16
C ASP A 341 32.71 0.13 20.39
N VAL A 342 31.76 -0.81 20.31
CA VAL A 342 31.47 -1.75 21.41
C VAL A 342 32.48 -2.91 21.52
N MET A 343 33.51 -2.94 20.67
CA MET A 343 34.64 -3.88 20.77
C MET A 343 35.85 -3.26 21.45
N VAL A 344 35.78 -2.00 21.90
CA VAL A 344 36.90 -1.28 22.51
C VAL A 344 37.64 -2.12 23.57
N GLN A 345 38.97 -2.13 23.49
CA GLN A 345 39.87 -2.87 24.39
C GLN A 345 40.91 -1.91 24.98
N PRO A 346 41.62 -2.30 26.06
CA PRO A 346 42.69 -1.48 26.63
C PRO A 346 43.79 -1.18 25.57
N PRO A 347 44.39 0.02 25.55
CA PRO A 347 44.32 1.08 26.57
C PRO A 347 43.11 2.03 26.46
N ASN A 348 42.26 1.87 25.44
CA ASN A 348 41.14 2.79 25.17
C ASN A 348 39.92 2.56 26.09
N CYS A 349 40.00 1.58 26.99
CA CYS A 349 39.01 1.34 28.03
C CYS A 349 39.70 0.89 29.31
N ASP A 350 39.00 1.04 30.44
CA ASP A 350 39.41 0.63 31.76
C ASP A 350 38.63 -0.61 32.22
N PRO A 351 39.30 -1.78 32.32
CA PRO A 351 38.66 -3.02 32.75
C PRO A 351 38.43 -3.09 34.27
N THR A 352 38.84 -2.07 35.04
CA THR A 352 38.73 -2.09 36.50
C THR A 352 37.31 -1.86 36.98
N GLU A 353 36.80 -2.81 37.75
CA GLU A 353 35.55 -2.67 38.51
C GLU A 353 35.90 -2.31 39.96
N ILE A 354 35.34 -1.19 40.45
CA ILE A 354 35.60 -0.70 41.82
C ILE A 354 34.31 -0.84 42.60
N GLU A 355 34.35 -1.60 43.69
CA GLU A 355 33.25 -1.80 44.63
C GLU A 355 33.52 -1.04 45.94
N ASP A 356 32.46 -0.49 46.55
CA ASP A 356 32.48 0.06 47.90
C ASP A 356 32.47 -1.07 48.97
N GLU A 357 32.77 -0.74 50.23
CA GLU A 357 32.74 -1.68 51.36
C GLU A 357 31.37 -2.35 51.56
N ASP A 358 30.29 -1.69 51.13
CA ASP A 358 28.91 -2.19 51.15
C ASP A 358 28.55 -3.08 49.93
N GLY A 359 29.50 -3.33 49.02
CA GLY A 359 29.29 -4.13 47.80
C GLY A 359 28.56 -3.40 46.67
N ASN A 360 28.50 -2.06 46.73
CA ASN A 360 27.96 -1.24 45.64
C ASN A 360 29.06 -0.94 44.62
N ILE A 361 28.79 -1.18 43.34
CA ILE A 361 29.74 -0.87 42.25
C ILE A 361 29.82 0.66 42.09
N LEU A 362 30.99 1.23 42.39
CA LEU A 362 31.34 2.64 42.24
C LEU A 362 31.82 2.96 40.82
N LYS A 363 32.47 1.99 40.16
CA LYS A 363 32.93 2.08 38.77
C LYS A 363 32.75 0.73 38.08
N TYR A 364 32.06 0.74 36.95
CA TYR A 364 31.89 -0.44 36.10
C TYR A 364 33.06 -0.59 35.13
N ASN A 365 33.33 -1.84 34.73
CA ASN A 365 34.15 -2.14 33.56
C ASN A 365 33.53 -1.50 32.30
N ASP A 366 34.28 -0.59 31.67
CA ASP A 366 33.82 0.16 30.49
C ASP A 366 34.37 -0.37 29.16
N CYS A 367 35.01 -1.54 29.19
CA CYS A 367 35.51 -2.23 28.01
C CYS A 367 34.40 -2.95 27.23
N GLY A 368 34.63 -3.04 25.92
CA GLY A 368 33.78 -3.74 24.97
C GLY A 368 33.97 -5.25 24.94
N SER A 369 33.19 -5.92 24.08
CA SER A 369 33.21 -7.37 23.92
C SER A 369 33.47 -7.80 22.48
N LEU A 370 34.40 -8.75 22.31
CA LEU A 370 34.76 -9.32 21.01
C LEU A 370 33.64 -10.17 20.37
N ILE A 371 32.53 -10.39 21.08
CA ILE A 371 31.33 -11.08 20.55
C ILE A 371 30.49 -10.15 19.67
N ALA A 372 30.75 -8.83 19.70
CA ALA A 372 29.97 -7.84 18.96
C ALA A 372 29.77 -8.12 17.46
N PRO A 373 30.76 -8.62 16.69
CA PRO A 373 30.54 -8.95 15.28
C PRO A 373 29.44 -9.99 15.07
N LEU A 374 29.40 -11.02 15.92
CA LEU A 374 28.36 -12.05 15.84
C LEU A 374 26.98 -11.47 16.18
N TYR A 375 26.90 -10.57 17.16
CA TYR A 375 25.66 -9.89 17.52
C TYR A 375 25.14 -9.00 16.38
N PHE A 376 25.96 -8.10 15.86
CA PHE A 376 25.54 -7.12 14.85
C PHE A 376 25.30 -7.75 13.48
N ILE A 377 26.16 -8.66 13.03
CA ILE A 377 25.95 -9.38 11.76
C ILE A 377 24.65 -10.20 11.83
N ALA A 378 24.39 -10.90 12.94
CA ALA A 378 23.14 -11.64 13.11
C ALA A 378 21.93 -10.70 13.10
N PHE A 379 22.01 -9.56 13.80
CA PHE A 379 20.94 -8.56 13.81
C PHE A 379 20.66 -8.00 12.42
N VAL A 380 21.70 -7.61 11.66
CA VAL A 380 21.56 -7.06 10.31
C VAL A 380 21.00 -8.10 9.36
N VAL A 381 21.51 -9.34 9.36
CA VAL A 381 20.99 -10.41 8.48
C VAL A 381 19.51 -10.71 8.78
N ILE A 382 19.15 -10.89 10.05
CA ILE A 382 17.76 -11.17 10.45
C ILE A 382 16.88 -9.96 10.16
N GLY A 383 17.33 -8.75 10.49
CA GLY A 383 16.62 -7.49 10.30
C GLY A 383 16.35 -7.20 8.82
N SER A 384 17.38 -7.26 7.98
CA SER A 384 17.26 -7.09 6.53
C SER A 384 16.34 -8.14 5.91
N PHE A 385 16.41 -9.41 6.35
CA PHE A 385 15.50 -10.44 5.88
C PHE A 385 14.03 -10.14 6.23
N LEU A 386 13.76 -9.77 7.48
CA LEU A 386 12.41 -9.43 7.93
C LEU A 386 11.86 -8.17 7.26
N MET A 387 12.69 -7.12 7.15
CA MET A 387 12.33 -5.86 6.48
C MET A 387 12.08 -6.05 5.00
N LEU A 388 12.86 -6.90 4.32
CA LEU A 388 12.63 -7.20 2.92
C LEU A 388 11.32 -7.97 2.72
N ASN A 389 11.06 -8.98 3.56
CA ASN A 389 9.81 -9.73 3.53
C ASN A 389 8.60 -8.82 3.78
N LEU A 390 8.73 -7.84 4.69
CA LEU A 390 7.73 -6.80 4.92
C LEU A 390 7.50 -5.95 3.66
N LEU A 391 8.56 -5.39 3.09
CA LEU A 391 8.48 -4.54 1.90
C LEU A 391 7.84 -5.27 0.72
N ILE A 392 8.27 -6.50 0.47
CA ILE A 392 7.75 -7.34 -0.60
C ILE A 392 6.24 -7.60 -0.39
N ALA A 393 5.84 -8.00 0.82
CA ALA A 393 4.43 -8.23 1.12
C ALA A 393 3.57 -7.00 0.85
N VAL A 394 4.04 -5.82 1.26
CA VAL A 394 3.33 -4.54 1.13
C VAL A 394 3.25 -4.08 -0.31
N VAL A 395 4.36 -4.18 -1.05
CA VAL A 395 4.40 -3.82 -2.47
C VAL A 395 3.49 -4.76 -3.26
N LEU A 396 3.53 -6.08 -2.99
CA LEU A 396 2.64 -7.03 -3.65
C LEU A 396 1.16 -6.79 -3.29
N GLU A 397 0.85 -6.46 -2.05
CA GLU A 397 -0.51 -6.14 -1.60
C GLU A 397 -1.03 -4.86 -2.27
N ASN A 398 -0.26 -3.76 -2.18
CA ASN A 398 -0.63 -2.47 -2.77
C ASN A 398 -0.69 -2.52 -4.30
N PHE A 399 0.31 -3.12 -4.95
CA PHE A 399 0.35 -3.25 -6.41
C PHE A 399 -0.78 -4.15 -6.90
N SER A 400 -1.05 -5.26 -6.21
CA SER A 400 -2.19 -6.12 -6.55
C SER A 400 -3.53 -5.43 -6.30
N ALA A 401 -3.68 -4.61 -5.27
CA ALA A 401 -4.92 -3.89 -4.99
C ALA A 401 -5.16 -2.81 -6.05
N ASN A 402 -4.13 -2.02 -6.37
CA ASN A 402 -4.24 -0.91 -7.31
C ASN A 402 -4.31 -1.36 -8.78
N SER A 403 -3.57 -2.38 -9.19
CA SER A 403 -3.65 -2.93 -10.55
C SER A 403 -5.01 -3.57 -10.83
N LYS A 404 -5.58 -4.31 -9.86
CA LYS A 404 -6.88 -4.98 -10.02
C LYS A 404 -8.05 -3.99 -9.95
N ALA A 405 -7.97 -2.95 -9.13
CA ALA A 405 -9.03 -1.94 -9.03
C ALA A 405 -9.17 -1.08 -10.29
N SER A 406 -8.08 -0.86 -11.05
CA SER A 406 -8.12 -0.03 -12.26
C SER A 406 -8.60 -0.79 -13.51
N ASP A 407 -8.30 -2.08 -13.63
CA ASP A 407 -8.63 -2.88 -14.84
C ASP A 407 -9.96 -3.67 -14.73
N GLN A 408 -10.61 -3.67 -13.56
CA GLN A 408 -11.91 -4.32 -13.38
C GLN A 408 -13.04 -3.49 -13.96
N ALA A 409 -13.97 -4.15 -14.65
CA ALA A 409 -15.19 -3.52 -15.15
C ALA A 409 -16.00 -2.86 -14.02
N VAL A 410 -16.02 -3.45 -12.83
CA VAL A 410 -16.71 -2.89 -11.66
C VAL A 410 -15.67 -2.54 -10.61
N ASN A 411 -15.49 -1.24 -10.39
CA ASN A 411 -14.59 -0.69 -9.38
C ASN A 411 -15.29 0.40 -8.55
N GLU A 412 -14.60 0.95 -7.56
CA GLU A 412 -15.18 1.97 -6.66
C GLU A 412 -15.67 3.22 -7.40
N GLU A 413 -14.97 3.64 -8.46
CA GLU A 413 -15.37 4.78 -9.29
C GLU A 413 -16.69 4.51 -10.03
N THR A 414 -16.85 3.34 -10.65
CA THR A 414 -18.11 2.96 -11.32
C THR A 414 -19.29 2.85 -10.35
N ILE A 415 -19.05 2.39 -9.12
CA ILE A 415 -20.07 2.32 -8.06
C ILE A 415 -20.47 3.74 -7.63
N ASP A 416 -19.50 4.65 -7.46
CA ASP A 416 -19.78 6.03 -7.10
C ASP A 416 -20.53 6.78 -8.21
N GLU A 417 -20.20 6.54 -9.48
CA GLU A 417 -20.99 7.02 -10.62
C GLU A 417 -22.43 6.49 -10.60
N PHE A 418 -22.61 5.19 -10.31
CA PHE A 418 -23.94 4.59 -10.17
C PHE A 418 -24.74 5.25 -9.05
N LYS A 419 -24.14 5.50 -7.88
CA LYS A 419 -24.80 6.21 -6.78
C LYS A 419 -25.23 7.63 -7.16
N VAL A 420 -24.48 8.34 -8.00
CA VAL A 420 -24.87 9.67 -8.50
C VAL A 420 -26.12 9.58 -9.38
N VAL A 421 -26.26 8.51 -10.15
CA VAL A 421 -27.47 8.28 -10.96
C VAL A 421 -28.64 7.83 -10.07
N TRP A 422 -28.41 6.90 -9.14
CA TRP A 422 -29.41 6.40 -8.18
C TRP A 422 -30.05 7.54 -7.38
N ARG A 423 -29.23 8.50 -6.93
CA ARG A 423 -29.65 9.72 -6.22
C ARG A 423 -30.75 10.53 -6.91
N ARG A 424 -30.89 10.41 -8.23
CA ARG A 424 -31.93 11.12 -9.00
C ARG A 424 -33.31 10.47 -8.88
N PHE A 425 -33.34 9.19 -8.52
CA PHE A 425 -34.55 8.37 -8.38
C PHE A 425 -34.89 8.14 -6.89
N ASP A 426 -33.88 8.13 -6.01
CA ASP A 426 -34.04 8.10 -4.55
C ASP A 426 -33.36 9.31 -3.88
N PRO A 427 -33.98 10.52 -3.94
CA PRO A 427 -33.40 11.72 -3.33
C PRO A 427 -33.26 11.61 -1.82
N LYS A 428 -34.12 10.84 -1.15
CA LYS A 428 -34.12 10.68 0.31
C LYS A 428 -33.07 9.69 0.81
N GLY A 429 -32.45 8.91 -0.08
CA GLY A 429 -31.49 7.88 0.30
C GLY A 429 -32.13 6.71 1.06
N SER A 430 -33.41 6.44 0.78
CA SER A 430 -34.17 5.35 1.39
C SER A 430 -33.61 3.95 1.06
N ASN A 431 -32.72 3.86 0.05
CA ASN A 431 -32.20 2.64 -0.56
C ASN A 431 -33.22 1.92 -1.45
N PHE A 432 -34.39 2.51 -1.71
CA PHE A 432 -35.44 1.92 -2.52
C PHE A 432 -35.81 2.80 -3.71
N ILE A 433 -36.13 2.17 -4.83
CA ILE A 433 -36.78 2.83 -5.98
C ILE A 433 -37.98 2.00 -6.45
N PRO A 434 -39.01 2.62 -7.04
CA PRO A 434 -40.07 1.90 -7.72
C PRO A 434 -39.55 1.01 -8.86
N ALA A 435 -40.13 -0.17 -9.04
CA ALA A 435 -39.68 -1.13 -10.04
C ALA A 435 -39.83 -0.66 -11.49
N ASP A 436 -40.78 0.24 -11.77
CA ASP A 436 -40.99 0.86 -13.08
C ASP A 436 -39.90 1.86 -13.46
N GLU A 437 -39.17 2.42 -12.49
CA GLU A 437 -38.06 3.34 -12.73
C GLU A 437 -36.75 2.63 -13.13
N LEU A 438 -36.68 1.30 -13.01
CA LEU A 438 -35.49 0.51 -13.31
C LEU A 438 -34.98 0.71 -14.75
N GLU A 439 -35.88 0.76 -15.74
CA GLU A 439 -35.48 0.99 -17.14
C GLU A 439 -34.81 2.37 -17.29
N ALA A 440 -35.39 3.40 -16.68
CA ALA A 440 -34.88 4.76 -16.74
C ALA A 440 -33.53 4.90 -16.03
N LEU A 441 -33.35 4.20 -14.90
CA LEU A 441 -32.09 4.11 -14.17
C LEU A 441 -30.99 3.51 -15.07
N VAL A 442 -31.22 2.30 -15.61
CA VAL A 442 -30.23 1.58 -16.45
C VAL A 442 -29.82 2.39 -17.68
N ARG A 443 -30.75 3.12 -18.31
CA ARG A 443 -30.44 4.00 -19.46
C ARG A 443 -29.57 5.20 -19.10
N LYS A 444 -29.68 5.72 -17.87
CA LYS A 444 -28.90 6.88 -17.40
C LYS A 444 -27.57 6.48 -16.76
N THR A 445 -27.40 5.22 -16.38
CA THR A 445 -26.17 4.68 -15.81
C THR A 445 -25.08 4.49 -16.89
N PRO A 446 -23.86 5.06 -16.70
CA PRO A 446 -22.70 4.83 -17.56
C PRO A 446 -22.33 3.36 -17.75
N GLN A 447 -21.67 3.03 -18.86
CA GLN A 447 -20.99 1.75 -18.98
C GLN A 447 -19.85 1.65 -17.96
N PRO A 448 -19.55 0.46 -17.43
CA PRO A 448 -20.08 -0.85 -17.84
C PRO A 448 -21.30 -1.34 -17.06
N LEU A 449 -21.75 -0.62 -16.02
CA LEU A 449 -22.91 -1.02 -15.21
C LEU A 449 -24.26 -0.79 -15.91
N GLY A 450 -24.34 0.22 -16.79
CA GLY A 450 -25.57 0.58 -17.50
C GLY A 450 -25.39 0.72 -19.01
N LEU A 451 -26.35 1.40 -19.63
CA LEU A 451 -26.48 1.51 -21.09
C LEU A 451 -26.44 2.95 -21.59
N LYS A 452 -25.97 3.91 -20.77
CA LYS A 452 -25.82 5.29 -21.20
C LYS A 452 -24.81 5.37 -22.36
N GLY A 453 -25.25 5.92 -23.48
CA GLY A 453 -24.42 6.09 -24.68
C GLY A 453 -24.56 4.95 -25.71
N THR A 454 -25.30 3.88 -25.41
CA THR A 454 -25.64 2.85 -26.41
C THR A 454 -27.05 3.01 -26.97
N SER A 455 -27.20 2.77 -28.28
CA SER A 455 -28.50 2.71 -28.93
C SER A 455 -29.11 1.33 -28.73
N THR A 456 -29.92 1.17 -27.67
CA THR A 456 -30.54 -0.11 -27.30
C THR A 456 -32.02 -0.10 -27.69
N SER A 457 -32.44 -1.06 -28.51
CA SER A 457 -33.85 -1.24 -28.91
C SER A 457 -34.74 -1.64 -27.72
N ARG A 458 -36.06 -1.41 -27.80
CA ARG A 458 -37.02 -1.82 -26.75
C ARG A 458 -36.91 -3.32 -26.42
N ASN A 459 -36.77 -4.17 -27.44
CA ASN A 459 -36.64 -5.61 -27.25
C ASN A 459 -35.32 -5.98 -26.57
N ALA A 460 -34.21 -5.34 -26.94
CA ALA A 460 -32.92 -5.57 -26.30
C ALA A 460 -32.91 -5.10 -24.84
N MET A 461 -33.60 -3.99 -24.54
CA MET A 461 -33.79 -3.52 -23.16
C MET A 461 -34.62 -4.50 -22.33
N ALA A 462 -35.74 -4.99 -22.87
CA ALA A 462 -36.58 -5.97 -22.18
C ALA A 462 -35.81 -7.27 -21.88
N VAL A 463 -34.98 -7.74 -22.82
CA VAL A 463 -34.08 -8.90 -22.59
C VAL A 463 -33.05 -8.59 -21.51
N PHE A 464 -32.43 -7.40 -21.54
CA PHE A 464 -31.45 -7.00 -20.54
C PHE A 464 -32.06 -6.97 -19.13
N LEU A 465 -33.24 -6.37 -18.97
CA LEU A 465 -33.92 -6.29 -17.67
C LEU A 465 -34.37 -7.67 -17.18
N ASN A 466 -34.86 -8.53 -18.06
CA ASN A 466 -35.28 -9.89 -17.70
C ASN A 466 -34.09 -10.81 -17.35
N ASP A 467 -32.89 -10.48 -17.81
CA ASP A 467 -31.66 -11.18 -17.42
C ASP A 467 -31.14 -10.72 -16.03
N LEU A 468 -31.63 -9.59 -15.49
CA LEU A 468 -31.33 -9.16 -14.13
C LEU A 468 -32.26 -9.91 -13.18
N ASP A 469 -31.76 -10.98 -12.55
CA ASP A 469 -32.49 -11.83 -11.60
C ASP A 469 -32.81 -11.08 -10.29
N LEU A 470 -33.70 -10.08 -10.37
CA LEU A 470 -34.10 -9.22 -9.27
C LEU A 470 -35.33 -9.79 -8.54
N PRO A 471 -35.43 -9.60 -7.22
CA PRO A 471 -36.58 -10.06 -6.45
C PRO A 471 -37.87 -9.36 -6.92
N ALA A 472 -38.96 -10.13 -7.01
CA ALA A 472 -40.27 -9.61 -7.37
C ALA A 472 -40.82 -8.71 -6.26
N GLY A 473 -41.25 -7.50 -6.62
CA GLY A 473 -41.87 -6.54 -5.71
C GLY A 473 -42.04 -5.17 -6.38
N ASP A 474 -42.87 -4.32 -5.79
CA ASP A 474 -43.12 -2.96 -6.30
C ASP A 474 -41.91 -2.03 -6.10
N HIS A 475 -41.03 -2.36 -5.16
CA HIS A 475 -39.84 -1.58 -4.83
C HIS A 475 -38.58 -2.44 -4.90
N LEU A 476 -37.54 -1.88 -5.50
CA LEU A 476 -36.23 -2.50 -5.68
C LEU A 476 -35.21 -1.90 -4.72
N LEU A 477 -34.40 -2.75 -4.09
CA LEU A 477 -33.33 -2.34 -3.19
C LEU A 477 -32.06 -1.98 -3.96
N PHE A 478 -31.38 -0.90 -3.56
CA PHE A 478 -30.09 -0.44 -4.10
C PHE A 478 -29.09 -1.59 -4.29
N GLN A 479 -28.92 -2.41 -3.25
CA GLN A 479 -27.96 -3.51 -3.22
C GLN A 479 -28.30 -4.64 -4.19
N ASP A 480 -29.59 -4.94 -4.37
CA ASP A 480 -30.03 -5.97 -5.31
C ASP A 480 -29.78 -5.52 -6.76
N VAL A 481 -30.07 -4.25 -7.06
CA VAL A 481 -29.87 -3.67 -8.39
C VAL A 481 -28.39 -3.58 -8.73
N ILE A 482 -27.58 -2.98 -7.86
CA ILE A 482 -26.14 -2.82 -8.13
C ILE A 482 -25.42 -4.17 -8.20
N ARG A 483 -25.83 -5.15 -7.38
CA ARG A 483 -25.34 -6.52 -7.48
C ARG A 483 -25.66 -7.08 -8.86
N ALA A 484 -26.92 -7.09 -9.28
CA ALA A 484 -27.34 -7.66 -10.57
C ALA A 484 -26.64 -6.99 -11.76
N LEU A 485 -26.52 -5.66 -11.75
CA LEU A 485 -25.77 -4.93 -12.79
C LEU A 485 -24.28 -5.27 -12.78
N SER A 486 -23.69 -5.43 -11.60
CA SER A 486 -22.29 -5.86 -11.47
C SER A 486 -22.08 -7.28 -12.02
N MET A 487 -23.02 -8.21 -11.76
CA MET A 487 -22.99 -9.56 -12.35
C MET A 487 -22.99 -9.50 -13.88
N LYS A 488 -23.85 -8.64 -14.43
CA LYS A 488 -23.98 -8.48 -15.88
C LYS A 488 -22.74 -7.84 -16.51
N ALA A 489 -22.16 -6.83 -15.86
CA ALA A 489 -20.97 -6.14 -16.33
C ALA A 489 -19.73 -7.04 -16.36
N ILE A 490 -19.59 -7.95 -15.38
CA ILE A 490 -18.45 -8.88 -15.29
C ILE A 490 -18.66 -10.13 -16.16
N GLY A 491 -19.92 -10.48 -16.48
CA GLY A 491 -20.25 -11.54 -17.44
C GLY A 491 -20.16 -12.97 -16.89
N ILE A 492 -20.29 -13.15 -15.57
CA ILE A 492 -20.25 -14.46 -14.90
C ILE A 492 -21.65 -14.85 -14.45
N LEU A 493 -22.04 -16.11 -14.70
CA LEU A 493 -23.31 -16.64 -14.23
C LEU A 493 -23.15 -17.13 -12.78
N PRO A 494 -24.17 -16.96 -11.90
CA PRO A 494 -24.09 -17.42 -10.52
C PRO A 494 -23.83 -18.93 -10.39
N ASP A 495 -24.20 -19.71 -11.40
CA ASP A 495 -23.96 -21.16 -11.47
C ASP A 495 -22.47 -21.53 -11.67
N ASP A 496 -21.63 -20.56 -12.05
CA ASP A 496 -20.20 -20.80 -12.27
C ASP A 496 -19.40 -20.74 -10.95
N LEU A 497 -20.01 -20.30 -9.85
CA LEU A 497 -19.35 -20.12 -8.55
C LEU A 497 -19.57 -21.31 -7.60
N PRO A 498 -18.61 -21.61 -6.69
CA PRO A 498 -18.81 -22.60 -5.64
C PRO A 498 -20.03 -22.26 -4.77
N ALA A 499 -20.83 -23.28 -4.44
CA ALA A 499 -22.06 -23.12 -3.67
C ALA A 499 -21.83 -22.45 -2.30
N GLU A 500 -20.69 -22.72 -1.64
CA GLU A 500 -20.31 -22.12 -0.36
C GLU A 500 -20.12 -20.61 -0.47
N VAL A 501 -19.39 -20.14 -1.48
CA VAL A 501 -19.15 -18.71 -1.74
C VAL A 501 -20.47 -18.00 -2.03
N MET A 502 -21.32 -18.64 -2.84
CA MET A 502 -22.63 -18.09 -3.18
C MET A 502 -23.55 -18.02 -1.95
N GLN A 503 -23.50 -19.03 -1.08
CA GLN A 503 -24.24 -19.06 0.17
C GLN A 503 -23.80 -17.94 1.13
N ASP A 504 -22.50 -17.69 1.25
CA ASP A 504 -21.97 -16.62 2.10
C ASP A 504 -22.36 -15.22 1.60
N ILE A 505 -22.25 -14.99 0.30
CA ILE A 505 -22.69 -13.73 -0.32
C ILE A 505 -24.19 -13.53 -0.16
N THR A 506 -24.98 -14.58 -0.34
CA THR A 506 -26.44 -14.52 -0.16
C THR A 506 -26.79 -14.21 1.29
N LYS A 507 -26.15 -14.87 2.26
CA LYS A 507 -26.34 -14.58 3.69
C LYS A 507 -25.96 -13.13 4.04
N ALA A 508 -24.85 -12.63 3.50
CA ALA A 508 -24.42 -11.24 3.72
C ALA A 508 -25.43 -10.24 3.15
N ALA A 509 -25.88 -10.48 1.91
CA ALA A 509 -26.91 -9.66 1.26
C ALA A 509 -28.24 -9.70 2.02
N ASP A 510 -28.70 -10.88 2.45
CA ASP A 510 -29.94 -11.04 3.22
C ASP A 510 -29.87 -10.32 4.57
N ARG A 511 -28.74 -10.42 5.27
CA ARG A 511 -28.52 -9.71 6.53
C ARG A 511 -28.62 -8.20 6.32
N GLN A 512 -27.96 -7.69 5.29
CA GLN A 512 -27.96 -6.27 4.98
C GLN A 512 -29.34 -5.78 4.53
N ARG A 513 -30.05 -6.56 3.71
CA ARG A 513 -31.44 -6.32 3.31
C ARG A 513 -32.38 -6.23 4.51
N ARG A 514 -32.25 -7.12 5.50
CA ARG A 514 -33.03 -7.06 6.74
C ARG A 514 -32.74 -5.80 7.56
N ASN A 515 -31.46 -5.43 7.67
CA ASN A 515 -31.06 -4.23 8.40
C ASN A 515 -31.65 -2.96 7.75
N LEU A 516 -31.50 -2.82 6.42
CA LEU A 516 -32.02 -1.67 5.67
C LEU A 516 -33.54 -1.63 5.64
N GLY A 517 -34.21 -2.79 5.51
CA GLY A 517 -35.67 -2.87 5.58
C GLY A 517 -36.20 -2.44 6.94
N ALA A 518 -35.57 -2.86 8.05
CA ALA A 518 -35.94 -2.43 9.39
C ALA A 518 -35.73 -0.93 9.61
N GLU A 519 -34.67 -0.36 9.04
CA GLU A 519 -34.35 1.07 9.07
C GLU A 519 -35.40 1.89 8.31
N ALA A 520 -35.74 1.49 7.08
CA ALA A 520 -36.75 2.16 6.25
C ALA A 520 -38.16 2.14 6.85
N VAL A 521 -38.55 1.08 7.57
CA VAL A 521 -39.82 1.02 8.31
C VAL A 521 -39.83 2.01 9.46
N LYS A 522 -38.72 2.08 10.21
CA LYS A 522 -38.57 2.99 11.34
C LYS A 522 -38.64 4.46 10.90
N GLU A 523 -38.14 4.76 9.71
CA GLU A 523 -38.14 6.10 9.13
C GLU A 523 -39.42 6.42 8.32
N GLY A 524 -40.35 5.46 8.20
CA GLY A 524 -41.62 5.64 7.49
C GLY A 524 -41.49 5.77 5.98
N HIS A 525 -40.36 5.32 5.41
CA HIS A 525 -40.09 5.38 3.97
C HIS A 525 -40.82 4.30 3.17
N VAL A 526 -41.20 3.19 3.83
CA VAL A 526 -41.94 2.07 3.22
C VAL A 526 -43.04 1.62 4.18
N VAL A 527 -44.27 1.46 3.67
CA VAL A 527 -45.48 1.19 4.47
C VAL A 527 -45.64 -0.28 4.85
N ASP A 528 -44.98 -1.20 4.13
CA ASP A 528 -45.13 -2.63 4.35
C ASP A 528 -43.84 -3.40 4.00
N VAL A 529 -43.24 -4.05 5.00
CA VAL A 529 -42.11 -4.99 4.81
C VAL A 529 -42.55 -6.43 5.10
N SER A 530 -43.81 -6.64 5.49
CA SER A 530 -44.37 -7.99 5.71
C SER A 530 -44.39 -8.81 4.41
N GLY A 531 -44.46 -8.16 3.25
CA GLY A 531 -44.25 -8.77 1.93
C GLY A 531 -42.79 -9.05 1.54
N MET A 532 -41.79 -8.47 2.21
CA MET A 532 -40.37 -8.71 1.91
C MET A 532 -39.78 -9.92 2.65
N ALA A 533 -40.48 -10.38 3.70
CA ALA A 533 -40.28 -11.68 4.36
C ALA A 533 -41.46 -12.64 4.12
N ALA A 534 -42.41 -12.28 3.25
CA ALA A 534 -43.46 -13.19 2.86
C ALA A 534 -42.84 -14.30 2.01
N GLU A 535 -42.80 -15.51 2.56
CA GLU A 535 -43.14 -16.68 1.77
C GLU A 535 -44.25 -16.26 0.82
N LEU A 536 -43.91 -16.20 -0.48
CA LEU A 536 -44.88 -16.02 -1.53
C LEU A 536 -45.97 -17.05 -1.25
N ASP A 537 -47.18 -16.59 -0.91
CA ASP A 537 -48.37 -17.42 -0.72
C ASP A 537 -48.85 -17.88 -2.13
N VAL A 538 -47.91 -18.52 -2.82
CA VAL A 538 -48.09 -19.23 -4.05
C VAL A 538 -48.41 -20.62 -3.59
N THR A 539 -49.66 -21.05 -3.82
CA THR A 539 -50.06 -22.44 -3.58
C THR A 539 -48.94 -23.39 -4.04
N PRO A 540 -48.57 -24.44 -3.28
CA PRO A 540 -47.46 -25.32 -3.62
C PRO A 540 -47.49 -25.82 -5.07
N GLY A 541 -48.68 -25.94 -5.66
CA GLY A 541 -48.89 -26.23 -7.09
C GLY A 541 -48.45 -25.13 -8.07
N GLN A 542 -48.64 -23.84 -7.77
CA GLN A 542 -48.21 -22.73 -8.61
C GLN A 542 -46.68 -22.50 -8.52
N LEU A 543 -46.06 -22.72 -7.34
CA LEU A 543 -44.60 -22.61 -7.16
C LEU A 543 -43.90 -23.78 -7.83
N TYR A 544 -44.48 -24.98 -7.73
CA TYR A 544 -44.00 -26.16 -8.45
C TYR A 544 -44.15 -25.98 -9.97
N ALA A 545 -45.25 -25.42 -10.46
CA ALA A 545 -45.46 -25.15 -11.89
C ALA A 545 -44.50 -24.07 -12.44
N LEU A 546 -44.22 -23.01 -11.68
CA LEU A 546 -43.31 -21.94 -12.09
C LEU A 546 -41.84 -22.38 -12.02
N LYS A 547 -41.47 -23.19 -11.01
CA LYS A 547 -40.17 -23.90 -10.96
C LYS A 547 -40.06 -24.96 -12.05
N LEU A 548 -41.13 -25.65 -12.42
CA LEU A 548 -41.14 -26.58 -13.57
C LEU A 548 -40.96 -25.80 -14.87
N ALA A 549 -41.66 -24.69 -15.06
CA ALA A 549 -41.54 -23.87 -16.26
C ALA A 549 -40.14 -23.24 -16.37
N GLN A 550 -39.60 -22.70 -15.28
CA GLN A 550 -38.23 -22.18 -15.24
C GLN A 550 -37.18 -23.28 -15.43
N SER A 551 -37.31 -24.45 -14.80
CA SER A 551 -36.38 -25.57 -15.01
C SER A 551 -36.48 -26.16 -16.41
N TRP A 552 -37.67 -26.14 -17.01
CA TRP A 552 -37.90 -26.57 -18.39
C TRP A 552 -37.32 -25.58 -19.40
N VAL A 553 -37.48 -24.27 -19.17
CA VAL A 553 -36.87 -23.20 -19.98
C VAL A 553 -35.35 -23.17 -19.80
N LYS A 554 -34.83 -23.28 -18.57
CA LYS A 554 -33.38 -23.40 -18.30
C LYS A 554 -32.81 -24.66 -18.95
N GLY A 555 -33.50 -25.80 -18.83
CA GLY A 555 -33.12 -27.05 -19.49
C GLY A 555 -33.20 -26.97 -21.02
N TRP A 556 -34.19 -26.27 -21.57
CA TRP A 556 -34.33 -26.04 -23.01
C TRP A 556 -33.24 -25.10 -23.55
N LEU A 557 -32.94 -24.00 -22.84
CA LEU A 557 -31.85 -23.09 -23.17
C LEU A 557 -30.49 -23.78 -23.06
N ALA A 558 -30.27 -24.60 -22.01
CA ALA A 558 -29.06 -25.40 -21.84
C ALA A 558 -28.90 -26.42 -22.98
N ARG A 559 -29.98 -27.11 -23.37
CA ARG A 559 -30.00 -28.01 -24.55
C ARG A 559 -29.69 -27.27 -25.84
N LYS A 560 -30.26 -26.08 -26.06
CA LYS A 560 -29.95 -25.23 -27.24
C LYS A 560 -28.51 -24.75 -27.26
N ARG A 561 -27.95 -24.37 -26.09
CA ARG A 561 -26.54 -23.97 -25.95
C ARG A 561 -25.60 -25.15 -26.18
N MET A 562 -25.91 -26.33 -25.64
CA MET A 562 -25.17 -27.57 -25.92
C MET A 562 -25.22 -27.95 -27.40
N GLN A 563 -26.38 -27.86 -28.04
CA GLN A 563 -26.50 -28.10 -29.48
C GLN A 563 -25.68 -27.10 -30.31
N LYS A 564 -25.72 -25.80 -29.98
CA LYS A 564 -24.85 -24.81 -30.64
C LYS A 564 -23.37 -25.10 -30.42
N ARG A 565 -22.97 -25.44 -29.19
CA ARG A 565 -21.57 -25.74 -28.85
C ARG A 565 -21.08 -27.03 -29.51
N ASN A 566 -21.95 -28.03 -29.63
CA ASN A 566 -21.64 -29.27 -30.35
C ASN A 566 -21.57 -29.05 -31.86
N ALA A 567 -22.52 -28.28 -32.45
CA ALA A 567 -22.47 -27.91 -33.85
C ALA A 567 -21.22 -27.06 -34.18
N GLN A 568 -20.81 -26.17 -33.28
CA GLN A 568 -19.58 -25.40 -33.43
C GLN A 568 -18.33 -26.28 -33.30
N LYS A 569 -18.27 -27.20 -32.32
CA LYS A 569 -17.19 -28.19 -32.23
C LYS A 569 -17.14 -29.14 -33.42
N GLU A 570 -18.29 -29.48 -34.00
CA GLU A 570 -18.39 -30.34 -35.19
C GLU A 570 -17.94 -29.58 -36.44
N SER A 571 -18.29 -28.30 -36.56
CA SER A 571 -17.76 -27.38 -37.58
C SER A 571 -16.25 -27.19 -37.46
N GLU A 572 -15.72 -26.99 -36.25
CA GLU A 572 -14.28 -26.88 -35.97
C GLU A 572 -13.55 -28.19 -36.28
N ARG A 573 -14.15 -29.35 -35.94
CA ARG A 573 -13.62 -30.68 -36.32
C ARG A 573 -13.65 -30.90 -37.82
N MET A 574 -14.70 -30.47 -38.51
CA MET A 574 -14.78 -30.54 -39.98
C MET A 574 -13.77 -29.61 -40.66
N GLN A 575 -13.55 -28.41 -40.12
CA GLN A 575 -12.51 -27.50 -40.61
C GLN A 575 -11.10 -28.07 -40.34
N ALA A 576 -10.84 -28.62 -39.15
CA ALA A 576 -9.57 -29.26 -38.82
C ALA A 576 -9.31 -30.52 -39.67
N ALA A 577 -10.34 -31.32 -39.93
CA ALA A 577 -10.28 -32.46 -40.84
C ALA A 577 -10.00 -32.00 -42.27
N GLY A 578 -10.72 -30.98 -42.77
CA GLY A 578 -10.50 -30.38 -44.09
C GLY A 578 -9.09 -29.83 -44.30
N VAL A 579 -8.52 -29.18 -43.27
CA VAL A 579 -7.13 -28.69 -43.28
C VAL A 579 -6.13 -29.85 -43.29
N SER A 580 -6.41 -30.95 -42.57
CA SER A 580 -5.58 -32.17 -42.59
C SER A 580 -5.59 -32.86 -43.96
N THR A 581 -6.76 -33.01 -44.59
CA THR A 581 -6.87 -33.60 -45.94
C THR A 581 -6.20 -32.72 -46.99
N ALA A 582 -6.37 -31.39 -46.90
CA ALA A 582 -5.71 -30.44 -47.81
C ALA A 582 -4.18 -30.48 -47.66
N SER A 583 -3.66 -30.57 -46.43
CA SER A 583 -2.23 -30.75 -46.15
C SER A 583 -1.69 -32.06 -46.73
N HIS A 584 -2.44 -33.16 -46.60
CA HIS A 584 -2.05 -34.46 -47.15
C HIS A 584 -2.05 -34.47 -48.69
N VAL A 585 -3.02 -33.81 -49.32
CA VAL A 585 -3.07 -33.66 -50.80
C VAL A 585 -1.95 -32.76 -51.30
N LEU A 586 -1.66 -31.65 -50.62
CA LEU A 586 -0.52 -30.79 -50.94
C LEU A 586 0.80 -31.55 -50.80
N GLY A 587 0.98 -32.37 -49.77
CA GLY A 587 2.16 -33.22 -49.60
C GLY A 587 2.31 -34.33 -50.65
N LEU A 588 1.20 -34.80 -51.24
CA LEU A 588 1.24 -35.72 -52.39
C LEU A 588 1.56 -35.01 -53.70
N LEU A 589 1.00 -33.82 -53.92
CA LEU A 589 1.29 -32.99 -55.09
C LEU A 589 2.76 -32.53 -55.10
N ASP A 590 3.32 -32.21 -53.94
CA ASP A 590 4.72 -31.79 -53.84
C ASP A 590 5.68 -32.97 -54.10
N ARG A 591 5.31 -34.19 -53.65
CA ARG A 591 6.02 -35.43 -54.01
C ARG A 591 5.90 -35.77 -55.51
N ALA A 592 4.74 -35.57 -56.12
CA ALA A 592 4.57 -35.75 -57.55
C ALA A 592 5.41 -34.73 -58.34
N ARG A 593 5.49 -33.48 -57.86
CA ARG A 593 6.29 -32.41 -58.46
C ARG A 593 7.78 -32.67 -58.32
N SER A 594 8.24 -33.20 -57.19
CA SER A 594 9.65 -33.58 -57.00
C SER A 594 10.04 -34.79 -57.85
N GLN A 595 9.17 -35.78 -57.99
CA GLN A 595 9.37 -36.90 -58.92
C GLN A 595 9.42 -36.44 -60.38
N TYR A 596 8.53 -35.52 -60.77
CA TYR A 596 8.55 -34.94 -62.11
C TYR A 596 9.83 -34.14 -62.36
N ARG A 597 10.28 -33.33 -61.39
CA ARG A 597 11.57 -32.62 -61.47
C ARG A 597 12.75 -33.58 -61.62
N ALA A 598 12.80 -34.64 -60.80
CA ALA A 598 13.85 -35.66 -60.89
C ALA A 598 13.84 -36.39 -62.25
N GLN A 599 12.65 -36.65 -62.83
CA GLN A 599 12.54 -37.22 -64.17
C GLN A 599 12.98 -36.24 -65.26
N THR A 600 12.65 -34.95 -65.15
CA THR A 600 13.11 -33.93 -66.10
C THR A 600 14.61 -33.67 -65.99
N GLU A 601 15.21 -33.74 -64.80
CA GLU A 601 16.66 -33.62 -64.61
C GLU A 601 17.40 -34.87 -65.14
N ALA A 602 16.83 -36.07 -64.95
CA ALA A 602 17.35 -37.29 -65.56
C ALA A 602 17.23 -37.30 -67.10
N ALA A 603 16.18 -36.69 -67.66
CA ALA A 603 16.01 -36.52 -69.10
C ALA A 603 16.91 -35.42 -69.69
N ALA A 604 17.22 -34.37 -68.91
CA ALA A 604 18.14 -33.30 -69.31
C ALA A 604 19.61 -33.72 -69.21
N GLY A 605 19.96 -34.66 -68.31
CA GLY A 605 21.31 -35.23 -68.19
C GLY A 605 21.69 -36.26 -69.26
N GLY A 606 20.77 -36.61 -70.18
CA GLY A 606 21.01 -37.50 -71.32
C GLY A 606 21.31 -36.78 -72.65
N ALA A 607 21.44 -35.45 -72.61
CA ALA A 607 21.80 -34.62 -73.75
C ALA A 607 22.92 -33.64 -73.37
N LEU A 608 24.09 -34.20 -73.05
CA LEU A 608 25.41 -33.57 -73.17
C LEU A 608 26.48 -34.65 -73.35
#